data_AF-A0A1Y2GKP1-F1
#
_entry.id   AF-A0A1Y2GKP1-F1
#
_cell.length_a   1.000
_cell.length_b   1.000
_cell.length_c   1.000
_cell.angle_alpha   90.00
_cell.angle_beta   90.00
_cell.angle_gamma   90.00
#
_symmetry.space_group_name_H-M   'P 1'
#
loop_
_entity.id
_entity.type
_entity.pdbx_description
1 polymer ?
#
loop_
_entity_poly.entity_id
_entity_poly.type
_entity_poly.pdbx_seq_one_letter_code
_entity_poly.pdbx_strand_id
1 'polypeptide(L)'
;MSVEEESKPVYRGNNTTVTSASFRPQQQQQPSSSTDEQPKKGPRRSHEHIHTTDEELKEFNKEYNLKAQSQFMDPCRAQTRASLKCMDENNYDKRRCTRFFKDYSDCKKKWLASLREERRKRNLGIVDDDEASGLNKDNTKPPS
;
A
#
# COMPACT_ATOMS: atom_id res chain seq x y z
N MET A 1 -33.31 -13.04 46.85
CA MET A 1 -33.19 -11.66 46.34
C MET A 1 -31.84 -11.15 46.78
N SER A 2 -30.92 -10.92 45.85
CA SER A 2 -29.84 -9.92 45.89
C SER A 2 -29.12 -10.01 44.55
N VAL A 3 -29.26 -8.94 43.78
CA VAL A 3 -28.80 -8.79 42.41
C VAL A 3 -27.31 -8.46 42.36
N GLU A 4 -26.67 -8.89 41.28
CA GLU A 4 -25.29 -8.62 40.90
C GLU A 4 -25.07 -7.12 40.63
N GLU A 5 -23.98 -6.54 41.13
CA GLU A 5 -23.52 -5.20 40.72
C GLU A 5 -22.21 -5.33 39.95
N GLU A 6 -22.36 -5.41 38.63
CA GLU A 6 -21.30 -5.47 37.64
C GLU A 6 -20.72 -4.06 37.43
N SER A 7 -19.48 -3.84 37.85
CA SER A 7 -18.78 -2.57 37.69
C SER A 7 -18.32 -2.38 36.23
N LYS A 8 -19.08 -1.61 35.45
CA LYS A 8 -18.70 -1.20 34.09
C LYS A 8 -17.66 -0.06 34.14
N PRO A 9 -16.53 -0.14 33.41
CA PRO A 9 -15.62 0.98 33.31
C PRO A 9 -16.23 2.11 32.46
N VAL A 10 -16.34 3.29 33.05
CA VAL A 10 -16.70 4.53 32.36
C VAL A 10 -15.51 4.97 31.50
N TYR A 11 -15.62 4.82 30.17
CA TYR A 11 -14.65 5.40 29.25
C TYR A 11 -14.93 6.92 29.13
N ARG A 12 -14.16 7.72 29.86
CA ARG A 12 -14.27 9.19 29.83
C ARG A 12 -13.55 9.71 28.58
N GLY A 13 -14.32 9.97 27.52
CA GLY A 13 -13.83 10.70 26.35
C GLY A 13 -13.57 12.16 26.71
N ASN A 14 -12.31 12.56 26.76
CA ASN A 14 -11.90 13.95 26.83
C ASN A 14 -11.86 14.53 25.40
N ASN A 15 -12.87 15.33 25.07
CA ASN A 15 -12.84 16.20 23.90
C ASN A 15 -11.98 17.42 24.23
N THR A 16 -10.68 17.31 23.96
CA THR A 16 -9.77 18.45 24.05
C THR A 16 -9.94 19.28 22.78
N THR A 17 -10.68 20.38 22.94
CA THR A 17 -10.75 21.50 22.01
C THR A 17 -9.36 21.94 21.58
N VAL A 18 -9.00 21.70 20.32
CA VAL A 18 -7.82 22.33 19.71
C VAL A 18 -8.21 23.77 19.39
N THR A 19 -7.75 24.69 20.24
CA THR A 19 -7.76 26.12 19.97
C THR A 19 -6.73 26.41 18.87
N SER A 20 -7.12 26.27 17.60
CA SER A 20 -6.36 26.77 16.45
C SER A 20 -6.96 28.10 16.01
N ALA A 21 -6.65 29.15 16.77
CA ALA A 21 -6.78 30.51 16.28
C ALA A 21 -5.72 30.75 15.19
N SER A 22 -6.15 30.72 13.93
CA SER A 22 -5.46 31.31 12.78
C SER A 22 -6.49 31.63 11.71
N PHE A 23 -7.35 32.60 12.01
CA PHE A 23 -8.16 33.27 10.99
C PHE A 23 -7.22 34.15 10.16
N ARG A 24 -6.91 33.70 8.95
CA ARG A 24 -6.18 34.48 7.95
C ARG A 24 -7.17 35.44 7.30
N PRO A 25 -6.97 36.78 7.36
CA PRO A 25 -7.89 37.71 6.74
C PRO A 25 -7.79 37.63 5.21
N GLN A 26 -8.93 37.54 4.53
CA GLN A 26 -9.00 37.83 3.10
C GLN A 26 -8.93 39.35 2.91
N GLN A 27 -7.90 39.83 2.20
CA GLN A 27 -7.93 41.13 1.54
C GLN A 27 -7.54 40.97 0.06
N GLN A 28 -8.54 41.23 -0.78
CA GLN A 28 -8.53 41.83 -2.11
C GLN A 28 -7.40 41.44 -3.09
N GLN A 29 -7.77 40.65 -4.11
CA GLN A 29 -7.01 40.53 -5.36
C GLN A 29 -7.22 41.79 -6.21
N GLN A 30 -6.12 42.43 -6.59
CA GLN A 30 -6.07 43.36 -7.72
C GLN A 30 -5.95 42.56 -9.04
N PRO A 31 -6.43 43.09 -10.18
CA PRO A 31 -6.25 42.44 -11.47
C PRO A 31 -4.83 42.70 -11.99
N SER A 32 -3.94 41.71 -11.86
CA SER A 32 -2.67 41.69 -12.59
C SER A 32 -2.79 40.78 -13.81
N SER A 33 -2.90 41.42 -14.96
CA SER A 33 -2.63 40.81 -16.27
C SER A 33 -1.21 40.25 -16.27
N SER A 34 -1.07 38.94 -16.28
CA SER A 34 0.17 38.26 -16.69
C SER A 34 -0.20 37.30 -17.81
N THR A 35 0.39 37.58 -18.97
CA THR A 35 0.24 36.79 -20.19
C THR A 35 0.81 35.40 -19.97
N ASP A 36 -0.03 34.39 -20.21
CA ASP A 36 0.29 32.97 -20.22
C ASP A 36 1.19 32.67 -21.43
N GLU A 37 2.50 32.58 -21.23
CA GLU A 37 3.42 32.07 -22.26
C GLU A 37 3.84 30.64 -21.91
N GLN A 38 3.19 29.68 -22.58
CA GLN A 38 3.53 28.26 -22.53
C GLN A 38 4.90 27.98 -23.18
N PRO A 39 5.76 27.11 -22.60
CA PRO A 39 6.97 26.67 -23.27
C PRO A 39 6.63 25.72 -24.44
N LYS A 40 6.94 26.14 -25.67
CA LYS A 40 6.70 25.35 -26.88
C LYS A 40 7.64 24.13 -26.91
N LYS A 41 7.06 22.93 -26.77
CA LYS A 41 7.75 21.66 -27.00
C LYS A 41 8.12 21.55 -28.48
N GLY A 42 9.40 21.30 -28.77
CA GLY A 42 9.92 21.10 -30.13
C GLY A 42 9.37 19.86 -30.85
N PRO A 43 9.75 19.64 -32.12
CA PRO A 43 9.16 18.59 -32.95
C PRO A 43 9.50 17.21 -32.39
N ARG A 44 8.48 16.42 -32.06
CA ARG A 44 8.65 15.00 -31.72
C ARG A 44 9.15 14.27 -32.97
N ARG A 45 10.30 13.59 -32.88
CA ARG A 45 10.72 12.60 -33.89
C ARG A 45 9.59 11.58 -34.05
N SER A 46 9.06 11.45 -35.26
CA SER A 46 8.00 10.50 -35.58
C SER A 46 8.55 9.09 -35.45
N HIS A 47 8.21 8.40 -34.36
CA HIS A 47 8.42 6.97 -34.27
C HIS A 47 7.48 6.32 -35.30
N GLU A 48 8.06 5.49 -36.18
CA GLU A 48 7.37 4.79 -37.26
C GLU A 48 6.13 4.06 -36.72
N HIS A 49 4.98 4.25 -37.39
CA HIS A 49 3.70 3.71 -36.97
C HIS A 49 3.67 2.22 -37.33
N ILE A 50 3.98 1.35 -36.37
CA ILE A 50 3.73 -0.08 -36.51
C ILE A 50 2.22 -0.24 -36.73
N HIS A 51 1.81 -0.65 -37.94
CA HIS A 51 0.42 -0.98 -38.25
C HIS A 51 0.06 -2.31 -37.60
N THR A 52 -0.20 -2.29 -36.30
CA THR A 52 -0.99 -3.34 -35.65
C THR A 52 -2.45 -3.07 -35.97
N THR A 53 -3.12 -4.05 -36.55
CA THR A 53 -4.55 -3.95 -36.84
C THR A 53 -5.35 -3.76 -35.54
N ASP A 54 -6.53 -3.13 -35.62
CA ASP A 54 -7.37 -2.88 -34.45
C ASP A 54 -7.76 -4.18 -33.72
N GLU A 55 -7.82 -5.30 -34.44
CA GLU A 55 -8.06 -6.63 -33.88
C GLU A 55 -6.86 -7.16 -33.08
N GLU A 56 -5.63 -6.92 -33.53
CA GLU A 56 -4.41 -7.33 -32.81
C GLU A 56 -4.19 -6.52 -31.53
N LEU A 57 -4.50 -5.21 -31.55
CA LEU A 57 -4.43 -4.36 -30.36
C LEU A 57 -5.46 -4.78 -29.31
N LYS A 58 -6.64 -5.23 -29.75
CA LYS A 58 -7.71 -5.69 -28.88
C LYS A 58 -7.38 -7.02 -28.21
N GLU A 59 -6.78 -7.95 -28.94
CA GLU A 59 -6.33 -9.22 -28.37
C GLU A 59 -5.12 -9.03 -27.43
N PHE A 60 -4.14 -8.19 -27.79
CA PHE A 60 -3.01 -7.85 -26.93
C PHE A 60 -3.46 -7.18 -25.62
N ASN A 61 -4.39 -6.23 -25.68
CA ASN A 61 -4.94 -5.60 -24.48
C ASN A 61 -5.73 -6.59 -23.63
N LYS A 62 -6.48 -7.50 -24.23
CA LYS A 62 -7.22 -8.53 -23.51
C LYS A 62 -6.26 -9.48 -22.78
N GLU A 63 -5.21 -9.94 -23.46
CA GLU A 63 -4.16 -10.78 -22.87
C GLU A 63 -3.39 -10.05 -21.75
N TYR A 64 -3.07 -8.78 -21.92
CA TYR A 64 -2.41 -7.93 -20.93
C TYR A 64 -3.27 -7.70 -19.67
N ASN A 65 -4.56 -7.43 -19.85
CA ASN A 65 -5.50 -7.23 -18.74
C ASN A 65 -5.84 -8.54 -18.00
N LEU A 66 -5.72 -9.71 -18.65
CA LEU A 66 -5.91 -11.02 -18.03
C LEU A 66 -4.67 -11.50 -17.27
N LYS A 67 -3.46 -11.13 -17.72
CA LYS A 67 -2.19 -11.49 -17.06
C LYS A 67 -1.96 -10.65 -15.79
N ALA A 68 -2.59 -11.07 -14.69
CA ALA A 68 -2.00 -11.00 -13.34
C ALA A 68 -1.77 -9.62 -12.66
N GLN A 69 -2.17 -8.48 -13.23
CA GLN A 69 -1.85 -7.16 -12.62
C GLN A 69 -2.73 -6.74 -11.44
N SER A 70 -3.89 -7.36 -11.22
CA SER A 70 -4.84 -6.90 -10.18
C SER A 70 -4.79 -7.68 -8.88
N GLN A 71 -4.01 -8.75 -8.78
CA GLN A 71 -3.98 -9.54 -7.55
C GLN A 71 -2.91 -9.00 -6.60
N PHE A 72 -3.33 -8.09 -5.71
CA PHE A 72 -2.53 -7.69 -4.56
C PHE A 72 -2.22 -8.94 -3.71
N MET A 73 -0.98 -9.40 -3.77
CA MET A 73 -0.52 -10.50 -2.93
C MET A 73 -0.07 -9.94 -1.59
N ASP A 74 -0.84 -10.23 -0.55
CA ASP A 74 -0.42 -10.00 0.82
C ASP A 74 0.73 -10.97 1.18
N PRO A 75 1.95 -10.48 1.48
CA PRO A 75 3.08 -11.33 1.86
C PRO A 75 2.86 -12.08 3.17
N CYS A 76 1.86 -11.70 3.98
CA CYS A 76 1.50 -12.36 5.23
C CYS A 76 0.24 -13.21 5.13
N ARG A 77 -0.22 -13.56 3.91
CA ARG A 77 -1.45 -14.32 3.65
C ARG A 77 -1.53 -15.65 4.42
N ALA A 78 -0.40 -16.35 4.60
CA ALA A 78 -0.37 -17.62 5.32
C ALA A 78 -0.69 -17.45 6.82
N GLN A 79 -0.09 -16.45 7.46
CA GLN A 79 -0.27 -16.12 8.86
C GLN A 79 -1.68 -15.57 9.11
N THR A 80 -2.18 -14.75 8.18
CA THR A 80 -3.58 -14.27 8.20
C THR A 80 -4.54 -15.47 8.22
N ARG A 81 -4.40 -16.42 7.29
CA ARG A 81 -5.23 -17.63 7.26
C ARG A 81 -5.11 -18.47 8.53
N ALA A 82 -3.90 -18.61 9.08
CA ALA A 82 -3.70 -19.38 10.31
C ALA A 82 -4.40 -18.75 11.52
N SER A 83 -4.31 -17.42 11.67
CA SER A 83 -5.00 -16.71 12.75
C SER A 83 -6.52 -16.75 12.63
N LEU A 84 -7.06 -16.64 11.41
CA LEU A 84 -8.48 -16.79 11.13
C LEU A 84 -8.96 -18.21 11.47
N LYS A 85 -8.22 -19.24 11.02
CA LYS A 85 -8.54 -20.64 11.33
C LYS A 85 -8.59 -20.90 12.83
N CYS A 86 -7.63 -20.37 13.59
CA CYS A 86 -7.65 -20.49 15.05
C CYS A 86 -8.91 -19.86 15.67
N MET A 87 -9.34 -18.69 15.17
CA MET A 87 -10.55 -18.04 15.66
C MET A 87 -11.80 -18.87 15.35
N ASP A 88 -11.89 -19.43 14.15
CA ASP A 88 -13.02 -20.27 13.74
C ASP A 88 -13.15 -21.52 14.63
N GLU A 89 -12.01 -22.11 15.03
CA GLU A 89 -11.96 -23.30 15.91
C GLU A 89 -12.23 -22.98 17.40
N ASN A 90 -12.03 -21.73 17.83
CA ASN A 90 -12.08 -21.33 19.25
C ASN A 90 -13.22 -20.35 19.56
N ASN A 91 -14.32 -20.39 18.80
CA ASN A 91 -15.47 -19.50 18.97
C ASN A 91 -15.07 -18.00 19.01
N TYR A 92 -14.07 -17.62 18.22
CA TYR A 92 -13.51 -16.26 18.16
C TYR A 92 -12.88 -15.74 19.48
N ASP A 93 -12.47 -16.64 20.39
CA ASP A 93 -11.68 -16.25 21.57
C ASP A 93 -10.25 -15.86 21.18
N LYS A 94 -9.99 -14.54 21.18
CA LYS A 94 -8.69 -13.96 20.82
C LYS A 94 -7.56 -14.40 21.74
N ARG A 95 -7.83 -14.72 23.00
CA ARG A 95 -6.78 -15.04 24.00
C ARG A 95 -6.08 -16.34 23.64
N ARG A 96 -6.82 -17.31 23.11
CA ARG A 96 -6.28 -18.61 22.65
C ARG A 96 -5.41 -18.49 21.40
N CYS A 97 -5.67 -17.48 20.55
CA CYS A 97 -4.98 -17.30 19.28
C CYS A 97 -3.83 -16.28 19.32
N THR A 98 -3.40 -15.82 20.51
CA THR A 98 -2.36 -14.78 20.69
C THR A 98 -1.06 -15.08 19.93
N ARG A 99 -0.66 -16.35 19.86
CA ARG A 99 0.54 -16.77 19.11
C ARG A 99 0.43 -16.48 17.62
N PHE A 100 -0.71 -16.81 17.00
CA PHE A 100 -0.93 -16.56 15.57
C PHE A 100 -0.98 -15.07 15.23
N PHE A 101 -1.55 -14.23 16.12
CA PHE A 101 -1.52 -12.78 15.95
C PHE A 101 -0.11 -12.20 16.09
N LYS A 102 0.71 -12.77 16.97
CA LYS A 102 2.12 -12.41 17.09
C LYS A 102 2.89 -12.77 15.81
N ASP A 103 2.67 -13.96 15.27
CA ASP A 103 3.31 -14.42 14.04
C ASP A 103 2.94 -13.51 12.84
N TYR A 104 1.67 -13.12 12.72
CA TYR A 104 1.23 -12.14 11.71
C TYR A 104 1.90 -10.77 11.90
N SER A 105 1.96 -10.28 13.14
CA SER A 105 2.60 -9.00 13.47
C SER A 105 4.09 -9.01 13.12
N ASP A 106 4.77 -10.11 13.41
CA ASP A 106 6.20 -10.28 13.12
C ASP A 106 6.45 -10.42 11.61
N CYS A 107 5.56 -11.10 10.88
CA CYS A 107 5.59 -11.11 9.41
C CYS A 107 5.51 -9.69 8.83
N LYS A 108 4.52 -8.89 9.27
CA LYS A 108 4.32 -7.52 8.78
C LYS A 108 5.53 -6.63 9.09
N LYS A 109 6.16 -6.79 10.27
CA LYS A 109 7.39 -6.06 10.62
C LYS A 109 8.54 -6.41 9.69
N LYS A 110 8.77 -7.71 9.42
CA LYS A 110 9.81 -8.18 8.51
C LYS A 110 9.60 -7.64 7.10
N TRP A 111 8.37 -7.67 6.60
CA TRP A 111 8.04 -7.11 5.29
C TRP A 111 8.28 -5.60 5.20
N LEU A 112 7.86 -4.83 6.20
CA LEU A 112 8.14 -3.39 6.23
C LEU A 112 9.64 -3.10 6.39
N ALA A 113 10.39 -3.97 7.06
CA ALA A 113 11.84 -3.85 7.16
C ALA A 113 12.51 -4.09 5.80
N SER A 114 12.13 -5.15 5.07
CA SER A 114 12.66 -5.40 3.73
C SER A 114 12.33 -4.28 2.76
N LEU A 115 11.10 -3.73 2.79
CA LEU A 115 10.77 -2.58 1.94
C LEU A 115 11.63 -1.33 2.24
N ARG A 116 11.97 -1.08 3.51
CA ARG A 116 12.89 0.00 3.88
C ARG A 116 14.32 -0.30 3.43
N GLU A 117 14.75 -1.55 3.54
CA GLU A 117 16.03 -2.04 3.06
C GLU A 117 16.19 -1.82 1.56
N GLU A 118 15.25 -2.31 0.77
CA GLU A 118 15.22 -2.17 -0.68
C GLU A 118 15.23 -0.70 -1.11
N ARG A 119 14.48 0.15 -0.40
CA ARG A 119 14.52 1.60 -0.65
C ARG A 119 15.89 2.19 -0.36
N ARG A 120 16.54 1.77 0.73
CA ARG A 120 17.87 2.24 1.12
C ARG A 120 18.92 1.77 0.12
N LYS A 121 18.91 0.50 -0.27
CA LYS A 121 19.81 -0.07 -1.29
C LYS A 121 19.67 0.69 -2.61
N ARG A 122 18.43 0.91 -3.07
CA ARG A 122 18.13 1.70 -4.26
C ARG A 122 18.65 3.13 -4.16
N ASN A 123 18.50 3.77 -3.00
CA ASN A 123 19.02 5.12 -2.76
C ASN A 123 20.55 5.18 -2.68
N LEU A 124 21.19 4.13 -2.19
CA LEU A 124 22.64 4.00 -2.09
C LEU A 124 23.30 3.53 -3.40
N GLY A 125 22.50 3.21 -4.44
CA GLY A 125 23.02 2.70 -5.70
C GLY A 125 23.73 1.34 -5.58
N ILE A 126 23.46 0.59 -4.51
CA ILE A 126 24.02 -0.75 -4.31
C ILE A 126 23.23 -1.68 -5.23
N VAL A 127 23.75 -1.90 -6.43
CA VAL A 127 23.40 -3.03 -7.29
C VAL A 127 24.21 -4.22 -6.78
N ASP A 128 23.51 -5.22 -6.28
CA ASP A 128 24.13 -6.48 -5.85
C ASP A 128 24.57 -7.24 -7.13
N ASP A 129 25.75 -6.91 -7.69
CA ASP A 129 26.44 -7.69 -8.72
C ASP A 129 27.10 -8.93 -8.09
N ASP A 130 26.32 -9.98 -7.79
CA ASP A 130 26.75 -11.40 -7.84
C ASP A 130 25.65 -12.34 -7.29
N GLU A 131 25.19 -13.27 -8.13
CA GLU A 131 24.23 -14.31 -7.81
C GLU A 131 24.93 -15.51 -7.15
N ALA A 132 24.80 -15.70 -5.83
CA ALA A 132 25.06 -17.01 -5.21
C ALA A 132 24.50 -17.12 -3.78
N SER A 133 23.24 -17.51 -3.64
CA SER A 133 22.79 -18.56 -2.69
C SER A 133 21.26 -18.67 -2.68
N GLY A 134 20.78 -19.87 -2.99
CA GLY A 134 19.37 -20.18 -3.20
C GLY A 134 18.47 -19.87 -2.01
N LEU A 135 17.47 -19.05 -2.28
CA LEU A 135 16.12 -19.20 -1.74
C LEU A 135 15.21 -19.31 -2.96
N ASN A 136 14.40 -20.36 -3.02
CA ASN A 136 13.40 -20.57 -4.08
C ASN A 136 12.65 -19.26 -4.36
N LYS A 137 12.99 -18.61 -5.48
CA LYS A 137 12.41 -17.36 -5.97
C LYS A 137 11.08 -17.70 -6.64
N ASP A 138 10.08 -18.11 -5.88
CA ASP A 138 8.71 -18.16 -6.37
C ASP A 138 8.11 -16.75 -6.36
N ASN A 139 8.42 -16.03 -7.44
CA ASN A 139 7.62 -14.99 -8.07
C ASN A 139 7.12 -13.84 -7.18
N THR A 140 7.89 -12.75 -7.10
CA THR A 140 7.27 -11.41 -7.01
C THR A 140 8.20 -10.33 -7.57
N LYS A 141 8.11 -10.11 -8.89
CA LYS A 141 8.58 -8.90 -9.55
C LYS A 141 7.53 -7.79 -9.30
N PRO A 142 7.86 -6.64 -8.71
CA PRO A 142 6.98 -5.48 -8.75
C PRO A 142 7.23 -4.73 -10.08
N PRO A 143 6.17 -4.39 -10.82
CA PRO A 143 6.04 -2.99 -11.25
C PRO A 143 4.55 -2.56 -11.33
N SER A 144 4.15 -1.29 -11.28
CA SER A 144 4.82 -0.01 -11.15
C SER A 144 3.81 1.00 -10.61
#